data_AF-A0A7S2INK4-F1
#
_entry.id   AF-A0A7S2INK4-F1
#
_cell.length_a   1.000
_cell.length_b   1.000
_cell.length_c   1.000
_cell.angle_alpha   90.00
_cell.angle_beta   90.00
_cell.angle_gamma   90.00
#
_symmetry.space_group_name_H-M   'P 1'
#
loop_
_entity.id
_entity.type
_entity.pdbx_description
1 polymer ?
#
loop_
_entity_poly.entity_id
_entity_poly.type
_entity_poly.pdbx_seq_one_letter_code
_entity_poly.pdbx_strand_id
1 'polypeptide(L)'
;HKDYSESVDALQRAIAVLKKQAYDRKQAPSLAQVAALSELSLIPKDAKRTIEAFLAQDPQDGLAVSAPEADGYEFQSHGVIEMLEKLLDKFVGERTTLEKEE
;
A
#
# COMPACT_ATOMS: atom_id res chain seq x y z
N HIS A 1 -29.17 5.46 22.03
CA HIS A 1 -28.16 4.38 21.89
C HIS A 1 -27.88 3.87 20.49
N LYS A 2 -28.81 3.96 19.51
CA LYS A 2 -28.61 3.32 18.20
C LYS A 2 -27.45 3.92 17.38
N ASP A 3 -27.31 5.25 17.38
CA ASP A 3 -26.25 5.93 16.63
C ASP A 3 -24.84 5.73 17.23
N TYR A 4 -24.76 5.57 18.56
CA TYR A 4 -23.49 5.30 19.26
C TYR A 4 -23.01 3.87 19.00
N SER A 5 -23.90 2.89 19.05
CA SER A 5 -23.55 1.50 18.74
C SER A 5 -23.13 1.34 17.27
N GLU A 6 -23.79 2.04 16.34
CA GLU A 6 -23.42 2.03 14.93
C GLU A 6 -22.05 2.71 14.68
N SER A 7 -21.78 3.83 15.37
CA SER A 7 -20.50 4.54 15.28
C SER A 7 -19.32 3.71 15.83
N VAL A 8 -19.53 3.00 16.95
CA VAL A 8 -18.54 2.09 17.54
C VAL A 8 -18.22 0.93 16.59
N ASP A 9 -19.25 0.31 16.01
CA ASP A 9 -19.07 -0.82 15.07
C ASP A 9 -18.36 -0.37 13.78
N ALA A 10 -18.71 0.82 13.27
CA ALA A 10 -18.06 1.43 12.10
C ALA A 10 -16.57 1.72 12.36
N LEU A 11 -16.23 2.28 13.53
CA LEU A 11 -14.85 2.55 13.92
C LEU A 11 -14.03 1.27 14.05
N GLN A 12 -14.58 0.22 14.67
CA GLN A 12 -13.92 -1.09 14.75
C GLN A 12 -13.63 -1.70 13.38
N ARG A 13 -14.59 -1.63 12.45
CA ARG A 13 -14.41 -2.12 11.08
C ARG A 13 -13.36 -1.32 10.32
N ALA A 14 -13.38 0.01 10.45
CA ALA A 14 -12.41 0.89 9.79
C ALA A 14 -10.98 0.61 10.27
N ILE A 15 -10.78 0.46 11.59
CA ILE A 15 -9.48 0.11 12.18
C ILE A 15 -9.01 -1.26 11.68
N ALA A 16 -9.89 -2.25 11.64
CA ALA A 16 -9.55 -3.60 11.16
C ALA A 16 -9.12 -3.61 9.69
N VAL A 17 -9.80 -2.84 8.82
CA VAL A 17 -9.42 -2.72 7.41
C VAL A 17 -8.09 -2.00 7.25
N LEU A 18 -7.88 -0.90 7.97
CA LEU A 18 -6.63 -0.14 7.89
C LEU A 18 -5.43 -0.97 8.39
N LYS A 19 -5.58 -1.70 9.51
CA LYS A 19 -4.55 -2.63 9.99
C LYS A 19 -4.28 -3.77 9.02
N LYS A 20 -5.31 -4.31 8.36
CA LYS A 20 -5.15 -5.35 7.32
C LYS A 20 -4.44 -4.82 6.07
N GLN A 21 -4.59 -3.53 5.79
CA GLN A 21 -3.92 -2.85 4.68
C GLN A 21 -2.61 -2.16 5.08
N ALA A 22 -2.19 -2.31 6.34
CA ALA A 22 -0.93 -1.80 6.88
C ALA A 22 0.25 -2.69 6.47
N TYR A 23 0.53 -2.73 5.18
CA TYR A 23 1.69 -3.41 4.63
C TYR A 23 2.29 -2.59 3.49
N ASP A 24 3.60 -2.66 3.37
CA ASP A 24 4.33 -1.97 2.31
C ASP A 24 4.01 -2.61 0.96
N ARG A 25 3.64 -1.78 0.00
CA ARG A 25 3.37 -2.24 -1.34
C ARG A 25 4.67 -2.23 -2.12
N LYS A 26 5.26 -3.41 -2.30
CA LYS A 26 6.37 -3.58 -3.23
C LYS A 26 5.94 -3.08 -4.60
N GLN A 27 6.67 -2.10 -5.15
CA GLN A 27 6.54 -1.81 -6.57
C GLN A 27 6.98 -3.05 -7.36
N ALA A 28 6.23 -3.38 -8.41
CA ALA A 28 6.69 -4.35 -9.40
C ALA A 28 8.05 -3.86 -9.94
N PRO A 29 8.99 -4.75 -10.28
CA PRO A 29 10.28 -4.35 -10.84
C PRO A 29 10.04 -3.34 -11.97
N SER A 30 10.65 -2.17 -11.85
CA SER A 30 10.44 -0.97 -12.67
C SER A 30 10.64 -1.20 -14.17
N LEU A 31 11.16 -2.36 -14.56
CA LEU A 31 11.44 -2.78 -15.93
C LEU A 31 10.38 -3.69 -16.55
N ALA A 32 9.29 -4.05 -15.87
CA ALA A 32 8.21 -4.85 -16.45
C ALA A 32 7.61 -4.22 -17.72
N GLN A 33 7.54 -2.88 -17.77
CA GLN A 33 7.11 -2.13 -18.95
C GLN A 33 8.12 -2.22 -20.10
N VAL A 34 9.42 -2.29 -19.79
CA VAL A 34 10.49 -2.44 -20.78
C VAL A 34 10.49 -3.86 -21.36
N ALA A 35 10.20 -4.87 -20.53
CA ALA A 35 10.00 -6.24 -21.00
C ALA A 35 8.82 -6.35 -21.96
N ALA A 36 7.70 -5.64 -21.69
CA ALA A 36 6.54 -5.63 -22.57
C ALA A 36 6.83 -5.02 -23.96
N LEU A 37 7.83 -4.13 -24.09
CA LEU A 37 8.26 -3.61 -25.40
C LEU A 37 8.81 -4.74 -26.29
N SER A 38 9.51 -5.73 -25.72
CA SER A 38 10.04 -6.86 -26.49
C SER A 38 8.95 -7.74 -27.14
N GLU A 39 7.71 -7.66 -26.64
CA GLU A 39 6.55 -8.39 -27.15
C GLU A 39 5.83 -7.66 -28.29
N LEU A 40 6.10 -6.36 -28.49
CA LEU A 40 5.50 -5.61 -29.59
C LEU A 40 6.09 -6.05 -30.94
N SER A 41 5.22 -6.51 -31.83
CA SER A 41 5.55 -6.94 -33.20
C SER A 41 6.04 -5.81 -34.12
N LEU A 42 5.88 -4.55 -33.70
CA LEU A 42 6.29 -3.35 -34.44
C LEU A 42 7.72 -2.90 -34.13
N ILE A 43 8.45 -3.56 -33.22
CA ILE A 43 9.82 -3.19 -32.89
C ILE A 43 10.81 -3.80 -33.90
N PRO A 44 11.76 -3.02 -34.46
CA PRO A 44 12.82 -3.54 -35.30
C PRO A 44 13.62 -4.65 -34.61
N LYS A 45 13.98 -5.71 -35.36
CA LYS A 45 14.69 -6.90 -34.82
C LYS A 45 15.98 -6.56 -34.08
N ASP A 46 16.68 -5.50 -34.51
CA ASP A 46 17.91 -5.05 -33.89
C ASP A 46 17.66 -4.44 -32.50
N ALA A 47 16.68 -3.53 -32.40
CA ALA A 47 16.25 -2.95 -31.14
C ALA A 47 15.70 -4.00 -30.16
N LYS A 48 14.98 -5.02 -30.65
CA LYS A 48 14.53 -6.14 -29.82
C LYS A 48 15.69 -6.90 -29.20
N ARG A 49 16.73 -7.23 -29.98
CA ARG A 49 17.94 -7.90 -29.47
C ARG A 49 18.68 -7.06 -28.45
N THR A 50 18.75 -5.74 -28.65
CA THR A 50 19.37 -4.81 -27.69
C THR A 50 18.59 -4.78 -26.37
N ILE A 51 17.26 -4.73 -26.43
CA ILE A 51 16.39 -4.75 -25.24
C ILE A 51 16.52 -6.10 -24.50
N GLU A 52 16.52 -7.22 -25.22
CA GLU A 52 16.71 -8.56 -24.63
C GLU A 52 18.09 -8.70 -23.98
N ALA A 53 19.16 -8.23 -24.65
CA ALA A 53 20.51 -8.23 -24.10
C ALA A 53 20.64 -7.33 -22.86
N PHE A 54 19.95 -6.19 -22.84
CA PHE A 54 19.89 -5.28 -21.70
C PHE A 54 19.13 -5.88 -20.51
N LEU A 55 18.01 -6.59 -20.76
CA LEU A 55 17.25 -7.30 -19.73
C LEU A 55 17.98 -8.56 -19.21
N ALA A 56 18.84 -9.16 -20.02
CA ALA A 56 19.64 -10.35 -19.67
C ALA A 56 20.96 -10.02 -18.96
N GLN A 57 21.40 -8.76 -18.98
CA GLN A 57 22.52 -8.32 -18.15
C GLN A 57 22.11 -8.39 -16.67
N ASP A 58 22.93 -9.05 -15.86
CA ASP A 58 22.73 -9.13 -14.42
C ASP A 58 22.64 -7.70 -13.84
N PRO A 59 21.57 -7.34 -13.11
CA PRO A 59 21.36 -5.98 -12.59
C PRO A 59 22.53 -5.42 -11.77
N GLN A 60 23.41 -6.29 -11.29
CA GLN A 60 24.55 -5.99 -10.42
C GLN A 60 25.63 -5.13 -11.08
N ASP A 61 25.89 -5.25 -12.39
CA ASP A 61 27.14 -4.74 -12.99
C ASP A 61 27.02 -3.44 -13.81
N GLY A 62 25.81 -2.93 -14.10
CA GLY A 62 25.68 -1.74 -14.97
C GLY A 62 24.46 -0.84 -14.75
N LEU A 63 23.45 -1.31 -14.01
CA LEU A 63 22.25 -0.53 -13.66
C LEU A 63 22.21 -0.12 -12.18
N ALA A 64 23.22 -0.53 -11.41
CA ALA A 64 23.44 -0.15 -10.02
C ALA A 64 23.88 1.32 -9.83
N VAL A 65 23.73 2.18 -10.85
CA VAL A 65 23.68 3.63 -10.62
C VAL A 65 22.30 3.93 -10.08
N SER A 66 22.14 3.65 -8.79
CA SER A 66 21.07 3.99 -7.86
C SER A 66 20.10 5.05 -8.39
N ALA A 67 19.17 4.66 -9.29
CA ALA A 67 17.86 5.27 -9.23
C ALA A 67 17.40 4.89 -7.82
N PRO A 68 17.15 5.85 -6.90
CA PRO A 68 16.64 5.52 -5.59
C PRO A 68 15.49 4.57 -5.85
N GLU A 69 15.63 3.33 -5.34
CA GLU A 69 14.54 2.36 -5.36
C GLU A 69 13.36 3.16 -4.89
N ALA A 70 12.41 3.42 -5.80
CA ALA A 70 11.28 4.25 -5.46
C ALA A 70 10.57 3.42 -4.40
N ASP A 71 10.82 3.75 -3.13
CA ASP A 71 10.31 3.01 -2.00
C ASP A 71 8.82 2.94 -2.25
N GLY A 72 8.36 1.75 -2.58
CA GLY A 72 6.97 1.55 -2.94
C GLY A 72 6.14 2.05 -1.78
N TYR A 73 5.02 2.70 -2.07
CA TYR A 73 4.16 3.39 -1.10
C TYR A 73 4.29 2.80 0.31
N GLU A 74 5.01 3.50 1.18
CA GLU A 74 5.15 3.13 2.59
C GLU A 74 3.82 3.43 3.26
N PHE A 75 3.34 2.51 4.11
CA PHE A 75 2.08 2.70 4.80
C PHE A 75 2.20 3.78 5.90
N GLN A 76 2.00 5.04 5.51
CA GLN A 76 2.07 6.22 6.39
C GLN A 76 0.82 6.43 7.26
N SER A 77 -0.16 5.52 7.23
CA SER A 77 -1.45 5.69 7.93
C SER A 77 -1.43 5.25 9.40
N HIS A 78 -0.27 4.98 9.99
CA HIS A 78 -0.15 4.61 11.42
C HIS A 78 -0.78 5.66 12.34
N GLY A 79 -0.50 6.95 12.12
CA GLY A 79 -1.08 8.04 12.94
C GLY A 79 -2.60 8.15 12.83
N VAL A 80 -3.19 7.76 11.69
CA VAL A 80 -4.64 7.74 11.49
C VAL A 80 -5.27 6.58 12.27
N ILE A 81 -4.61 5.43 12.32
CA ILE A 81 -5.06 4.27 13.12
C ILE A 81 -5.11 4.65 14.60
N GLU A 82 -4.05 5.26 15.14
CA GLU A 82 -4.01 5.68 16.55
C GLU A 82 -5.12 6.69 16.89
N MET A 83 -5.43 7.60 15.97
CA MET A 83 -6.51 8.56 16.16
C MET A 83 -7.88 7.86 16.22
N LEU A 84 -8.11 6.89 15.33
CA LEU A 84 -9.36 6.12 15.30
C LEU A 84 -9.51 5.23 16.54
N GLU A 85 -8.43 4.64 17.06
CA GLU A 85 -8.45 3.87 18.32
C GLU A 85 -8.83 4.74 19.52
N LYS A 86 -8.24 5.94 19.64
CA LYS A 86 -8.58 6.89 20.71
C LYS A 86 -10.04 7.37 20.63
N LEU A 87 -10.58 7.52 19.43
CA LEU A 87 -11.99 7.85 19.23
C LEU A 87 -12.88 6.69 19.66
N LEU A 88 -12.55 5.44 19.28
CA LEU A 88 -13.28 4.26 19.69
C LEU A 88 -13.36 4.14 21.23
N ASP A 89 -12.25 4.32 21.93
CA ASP A 89 -12.21 4.28 23.40
C ASP A 89 -13.13 5.32 24.04
N LYS A 90 -13.14 6.56 23.51
CA LYS A 90 -14.04 7.61 23.99
C LYS A 90 -15.51 7.25 23.77
N PHE A 91 -15.86 6.80 22.57
CA PHE A 91 -17.25 6.43 22.24
C PHE A 91 -17.75 5.24 23.07
N VAL A 92 -16.89 4.26 23.37
CA VAL A 92 -17.23 3.15 24.28
C VAL A 92 -17.43 3.65 25.71
N GLY A 93 -16.56 4.54 26.19
CA GLY A 93 -16.67 5.14 27.52
C GLY A 93 -17.95 5.96 27.69
N GLU A 94 -18.28 6.80 26.70
CA GLU A 94 -19.52 7.59 26.69
C GLU A 94 -20.76 6.70 26.65
N ARG A 95 -20.75 5.63 25.82
CA ARG A 95 -21.85 4.65 25.80
C ARG A 95 -22.05 3.99 27.17
N THR A 96 -20.98 3.51 27.80
CA THR A 96 -21.08 2.85 29.12
C THR A 96 -21.50 3.81 30.23
N THR A 97 -21.15 5.09 30.11
CA THR A 97 -21.61 6.12 31.06
C THR A 97 -23.11 6.37 30.87
N LEU A 98 -23.55 6.56 29.62
CA LEU A 98 -24.97 6.73 29.28
C LEU A 98 -25.83 5.53 29.66
N GLU A 99 -25.33 4.29 29.50
CA GLU A 99 -26.03 3.06 29.93
C GLU A 99 -26.14 2.91 31.45
N LYS A 100 -25.30 3.60 32.23
CA LYS A 100 -25.37 3.62 33.71
C LYS A 100 -26.21 4.79 34.24
N GLU A 101 -26.39 5.83 33.43
CA GLU A 101 -27.22 7.00 33.77
C GLU A 101 -28.69 6.83 33.33
N GLU A 102 -29.01 5.78 32.57
CA GLU A 102 -30.38 5.24 32.40
C GLU A 102 -30.78 4.27 33.53
#